data_AF-A0A537R8S2-F1
#
_entry.id   AF-A0A537R8S2-F1
#
_cell.length_a   1.000
_cell.length_b   1.000
_cell.length_c   1.000
_cell.angle_alpha   90.00
_cell.angle_beta   90.00
_cell.angle_gamma   90.00
#
_symmetry.space_group_name_H-M   'P 1'
#
loop_
_entity.id
_entity.type
_entity.pdbx_description
1 polymer ?
#
loop_
_entity_poly.entity_id
_entity_poly.type
_entity_poly.pdbx_seq_one_letter_code
_entity_poly.pdbx_strand_id
1 'polypeptide(L)'
;MMAMHLCGVTKNLNIGCGFNIVPMWHPLRLAEDYAMADILTGGRVIFGVGRGYHTREVETFGSPLLDQNANREMFEEGVEVLFKAFEGKPFSHQGKYYRIPPEVPYRGYALREITLVPAPQRQPVECAAVTQARPVHDAQRRRQCGGRE
;
A
#
# COMPACT_ATOMS: atom_id res chain seq x y z
N MET A 1 12.98 -5.80 0.83
CA MET A 1 14.34 -6.20 1.26
C MET A 1 15.38 -6.15 0.13
N MET A 2 15.22 -6.86 -0.99
CA MET A 2 16.21 -6.83 -2.08
C MET A 2 16.45 -5.40 -2.65
N ALA A 3 15.38 -4.64 -2.89
CA ALA A 3 15.48 -3.26 -3.35
C ALA A 3 16.30 -2.37 -2.41
N MET A 4 16.10 -2.52 -1.10
CA MET A 4 16.88 -1.81 -0.07
C MET A 4 18.38 -2.10 -0.17
N HIS A 5 18.74 -3.38 -0.35
CA HIS A 5 20.15 -3.77 -0.50
C HIS A 5 20.77 -3.13 -1.76
N LEU A 6 20.07 -3.21 -2.90
CA LEU A 6 20.52 -2.58 -4.14
C LEU A 6 20.66 -1.06 -4.00
N CYS A 7 19.74 -0.40 -3.30
CA CYS A 7 19.88 1.01 -2.98
C CYS A 7 21.10 1.29 -2.08
N GLY A 8 21.46 0.38 -1.17
CA GLY A 8 22.66 0.54 -0.34
C GLY A 8 23.98 0.48 -1.12
N VAL A 9 24.02 -0.29 -2.21
CA VAL A 9 25.23 -0.47 -3.05
C VAL A 9 25.24 0.41 -4.31
N THR A 10 24.19 1.19 -4.55
CA THR A 10 24.07 2.12 -5.70
C THR A 10 23.80 3.53 -5.22
N LYS A 11 24.26 4.55 -5.97
CA LYS A 11 24.06 5.96 -5.59
C LYS A 11 22.81 6.59 -6.23
N ASN A 12 22.58 6.31 -7.50
CA ASN A 12 21.62 7.06 -8.32
C ASN A 12 20.49 6.21 -8.91
N LEU A 13 20.54 4.88 -8.73
CA LEU A 13 19.57 3.99 -9.35
C LEU A 13 18.26 4.01 -8.57
N ASN A 14 17.15 4.23 -9.29
CA ASN A 14 15.81 4.01 -8.79
C ASN A 14 15.44 2.53 -8.99
N ILE A 15 14.91 1.89 -7.95
CA ILE A 15 14.56 0.47 -7.96
C ILE A 15 13.05 0.35 -7.84
N GLY A 16 12.41 -0.12 -8.90
CA GLY A 16 10.98 -0.40 -8.90
C GLY A 16 10.65 -1.82 -8.48
N CYS A 17 9.63 -1.97 -7.66
CA CYS A 17 9.04 -3.26 -7.34
C CYS A 17 7.95 -3.59 -8.38
N GLY A 18 8.20 -4.57 -9.27
CA GLY A 18 7.21 -5.06 -10.22
C GLY A 18 6.79 -6.51 -9.92
N PHE A 19 5.94 -6.81 -8.95
CA PHE A 19 5.06 -5.93 -8.15
C PHE A 19 4.89 -6.48 -6.73
N ASN A 20 4.52 -5.63 -5.77
CA ASN A 20 4.04 -6.11 -4.47
C ASN A 20 2.61 -6.63 -4.65
N ILE A 21 2.40 -7.93 -4.38
CA ILE A 21 1.08 -8.54 -4.52
C ILE A 21 0.25 -8.25 -3.28
N VAL A 22 -0.57 -7.19 -3.31
CA VAL A 22 -1.24 -6.63 -2.12
C VAL A 22 -2.02 -7.68 -1.32
N PRO A 23 -2.79 -8.61 -1.92
CA PRO A 23 -3.54 -9.61 -1.16
C PRO A 23 -2.67 -10.59 -0.36
N MET A 24 -1.36 -10.67 -0.62
CA MET A 24 -0.42 -11.49 0.18
C MET A 24 0.05 -10.79 1.45
N TRP A 25 -0.27 -9.51 1.64
CA TRP A 25 0.23 -8.69 2.74
C TRP A 25 -0.91 -8.05 3.52
N HIS A 26 -0.68 -7.78 4.80
CA HIS A 26 -1.50 -6.80 5.50
C HIS A 26 -1.18 -5.40 4.95
N PRO A 27 -2.16 -4.63 4.42
CA PRO A 27 -1.90 -3.38 3.70
C PRO A 27 -1.20 -2.34 4.58
N LEU A 28 -1.58 -2.23 5.86
CA LEU A 28 -0.89 -1.31 6.78
C LEU A 28 0.59 -1.66 6.95
N ARG A 29 0.92 -2.96 7.01
CA ARG A 29 2.31 -3.41 7.17
C ARG A 29 3.12 -3.12 5.92
N LEU A 30 2.53 -3.36 4.74
CA LEU A 30 3.14 -3.02 3.47
C LEU A 30 3.38 -1.51 3.33
N ALA A 31 2.46 -0.67 3.82
CA ALA A 31 2.64 0.78 3.85
C ALA A 31 3.82 1.20 4.75
N GLU A 32 3.94 0.62 5.94
CA GLU A 32 5.06 0.89 6.87
C GLU A 32 6.41 0.47 6.26
N ASP A 33 6.46 -0.72 5.67
CA ASP A 33 7.68 -1.25 5.06
C ASP A 33 8.11 -0.38 3.86
N TYR A 34 7.15 0.10 3.07
CA TYR A 34 7.42 1.06 2.00
C TYR A 34 7.89 2.42 2.54
N ALA A 35 7.20 2.99 3.53
CA ALA A 35 7.55 4.27 4.11
C ALA A 35 8.97 4.25 4.70
N MET A 36 9.31 3.17 5.40
CA MET A 36 10.66 2.97 5.91
C MET A 36 11.69 2.88 4.77
N ALA A 37 11.38 2.15 3.71
CA ALA A 37 12.27 2.04 2.54
C ALA A 37 12.44 3.37 1.80
N ASP A 38 11.37 4.15 1.66
CA ASP A 38 11.39 5.49 1.07
C ASP A 38 12.33 6.41 1.85
N ILE A 39 12.20 6.46 3.18
CA ILE A 39 13.07 7.25 4.06
C ILE A 39 14.53 6.79 3.96
N LEU A 40 14.79 5.49 4.09
CA LEU A 40 16.16 4.96 4.15
C LEU A 40 16.91 5.09 2.81
N THR A 41 16.18 5.14 1.68
CA THR A 41 16.78 5.24 0.35
C THR A 41 16.80 6.64 -0.21
N GLY A 42 16.21 7.61 0.50
CA GLY A 42 15.97 8.96 0.00
C GLY A 42 14.98 8.99 -1.17
N GLY A 43 14.03 8.04 -1.17
CA GLY A 43 12.96 7.87 -2.14
C GLY A 43 13.37 7.29 -3.49
N ARG A 44 14.32 6.35 -3.48
CA ARG A 44 14.73 5.62 -4.69
C ARG A 44 13.94 4.34 -4.93
N VAL A 45 13.02 4.00 -4.04
CA VAL A 45 12.15 2.82 -4.19
C VAL A 45 10.83 3.24 -4.81
N ILE A 46 10.51 2.66 -5.98
CA ILE A 46 9.23 2.89 -6.66
C ILE A 46 8.23 1.83 -6.23
N PHE A 47 7.07 2.26 -5.74
CA PHE A 47 6.05 1.37 -5.22
C PHE A 47 5.20 0.82 -6.38
N GLY A 48 5.34 -0.47 -6.68
CA GLY A 48 4.43 -1.15 -7.59
C GLY A 48 3.51 -2.10 -6.85
N VAL A 49 2.24 -2.13 -7.22
CA VAL A 49 1.23 -3.05 -6.69
C VAL A 49 0.61 -3.94 -7.76
N GLY A 50 0.24 -5.15 -7.37
CA GLY A 50 -0.45 -6.12 -8.22
C GLY A 50 -1.42 -6.98 -7.43
N ARG A 51 -2.32 -7.65 -8.15
CA ARG A 51 -3.36 -8.50 -7.57
C ARG A 51 -2.90 -9.95 -7.32
N GLY A 52 -1.91 -10.42 -8.09
CA GLY A 52 -1.49 -11.82 -8.08
C GLY A 52 -2.23 -12.65 -9.12
N TYR A 53 -1.59 -13.73 -9.58
CA TYR A 53 -2.10 -14.59 -10.66
C TYR A 53 -1.88 -16.08 -10.43
N HIS A 54 -0.90 -16.48 -9.62
CA HIS A 54 -0.66 -17.87 -9.27
C HIS A 54 -1.36 -18.28 -7.99
N THR A 55 -2.20 -19.31 -8.08
CA THR A 55 -2.91 -19.89 -6.93
C THR A 55 -1.94 -20.35 -5.86
N ARG A 56 -0.88 -21.08 -6.24
CA ARG A 56 0.17 -21.54 -5.31
C ARG A 56 0.72 -20.41 -4.44
N GLU A 57 0.94 -19.23 -5.02
CA GLU A 57 1.56 -18.13 -4.29
C GLU A 57 0.53 -17.39 -3.44
N VAL A 58 -0.63 -17.06 -4.00
CA VAL A 58 -1.62 -16.20 -3.33
C VAL A 58 -2.43 -16.96 -2.27
N GLU A 59 -2.88 -18.19 -2.58
CA GLU A 59 -3.68 -19.01 -1.65
C GLU A 59 -2.88 -19.45 -0.43
N THR A 60 -1.57 -19.65 -0.57
CA THR A 60 -0.69 -20.02 0.55
C THR A 60 -0.69 -18.95 1.65
N PHE A 61 -0.92 -17.68 1.29
CA PHE A 61 -1.05 -16.57 2.24
C PHE A 61 -2.51 -16.30 2.66
N GLY A 62 -3.45 -17.18 2.31
CA GLY A 62 -4.85 -17.09 2.73
C GLY A 62 -5.70 -16.09 1.94
N SER A 63 -5.20 -15.59 0.80
CA SER A 63 -5.99 -14.72 -0.08
C SER A 63 -6.80 -15.56 -1.10
N PRO A 64 -8.09 -15.23 -1.34
CA PRO A 64 -9.02 -16.08 -2.08
C PRO A 64 -8.86 -15.96 -3.61
N LEU A 65 -7.72 -16.34 -4.18
CA LEU A 65 -7.47 -16.24 -5.63
C LEU A 65 -8.42 -17.11 -6.47
N LEU A 66 -8.86 -18.26 -5.97
CA LEU A 66 -9.84 -19.12 -6.65
C LEU A 66 -11.18 -18.40 -6.87
N ASP A 67 -11.55 -17.48 -5.97
CA ASP A 67 -12.65 -16.55 -6.17
C ASP A 67 -12.10 -15.21 -6.71
N GLN A 68 -12.10 -15.09 -8.04
CA GLN A 68 -11.58 -13.89 -8.72
C GLN A 68 -12.30 -12.60 -8.32
N ASN A 69 -13.56 -12.65 -7.92
CA ASN A 69 -14.30 -11.47 -7.47
C ASN A 69 -13.84 -11.09 -6.06
N ALA A 70 -13.80 -12.04 -5.12
CA ALA A 70 -13.32 -11.78 -3.76
C ALA A 70 -11.87 -11.28 -3.75
N ASN A 71 -10.99 -11.89 -4.56
CA ASN A 71 -9.60 -11.45 -4.69
C ASN A 71 -9.48 -10.03 -5.27
N ARG A 72 -10.32 -9.68 -6.24
CA ARG A 72 -10.38 -8.32 -6.78
C ARG A 72 -10.84 -7.31 -5.72
N GLU A 73 -11.92 -7.60 -4.99
CA GLU A 73 -12.43 -6.72 -3.95
C GLU A 73 -11.38 -6.54 -2.83
N MET A 74 -10.73 -7.61 -2.38
CA MET A 74 -9.66 -7.55 -1.37
C MET A 74 -8.47 -6.71 -1.85
N PHE A 75 -8.10 -6.83 -3.13
CA PHE A 75 -7.05 -6.00 -3.73
C PHE A 75 -7.44 -4.52 -3.76
N GLU A 76 -8.64 -4.19 -4.24
CA GLU A 76 -9.13 -2.81 -4.33
C GLU A 76 -9.22 -2.17 -2.93
N GLU A 77 -9.74 -2.89 -1.94
CA GLU A 77 -9.82 -2.45 -0.54
C GLU A 77 -8.42 -2.27 0.08
N GLY A 78 -7.51 -3.23 -0.15
CA GLY A 78 -6.13 -3.13 0.35
C GLY A 78 -5.38 -1.93 -0.23
N VAL A 79 -5.59 -1.63 -1.52
CA VAL A 79 -5.03 -0.44 -2.18
C VAL A 79 -5.63 0.84 -1.61
N GLU A 80 -6.93 0.87 -1.31
CA GLU A 80 -7.56 2.03 -0.65
C GLU A 80 -6.92 2.30 0.72
N VAL A 81 -6.72 1.26 1.53
CA VAL A 81 -6.05 1.37 2.84
C VAL A 81 -4.62 1.89 2.68
N LEU A 82 -3.85 1.39 1.70
CA LEU A 82 -2.50 1.87 1.40
C LEU A 82 -2.49 3.38 1.12
N PHE A 83 -3.38 3.86 0.26
CA PHE A 83 -3.44 5.29 -0.05
C PHE A 83 -3.88 6.15 1.14
N LYS A 84 -4.87 5.70 1.92
CA LYS A 84 -5.25 6.38 3.18
C LYS A 84 -4.06 6.48 4.13
N ALA A 85 -3.28 5.42 4.26
CA ALA A 85 -2.09 5.41 5.10
C ALA A 85 -1.00 6.37 4.59
N PHE A 86 -0.79 6.45 3.27
CA PHE A 86 0.20 7.34 2.65
C PHE A 86 -0.15 8.83 2.73
N GLU A 87 -1.40 9.20 3.01
CA GLU A 87 -1.78 10.60 3.21
C GLU A 87 -1.18 11.23 4.49
N GLY A 88 -0.67 10.40 5.41
CA GLY A 88 -0.03 10.89 6.64
C GLY A 88 -0.99 11.54 7.65
N LYS A 89 -2.30 11.46 7.41
CA LYS A 89 -3.35 11.92 8.33
C LYS A 89 -3.89 10.74 9.15
N PRO A 90 -4.41 10.98 10.36
CA PRO A 90 -5.17 9.96 11.07
C PRO A 90 -6.31 9.44 10.19
N PHE A 91 -6.47 8.12 10.14
CA PHE A 91 -7.53 7.50 9.36
C PHE A 91 -8.14 6.29 10.09
N SER A 92 -9.34 5.94 9.64
CA SER A 92 -10.01 4.69 9.97
C SER A 92 -10.54 4.05 8.69
N HIS A 93 -10.60 2.73 8.65
CA HIS A 93 -11.13 1.95 7.55
C HIS A 93 -11.99 0.81 8.11
N GLN A 94 -13.24 0.74 7.64
CA GLN A 94 -14.23 -0.26 8.04
C GLN A 94 -14.73 -0.95 6.77
N GLY A 95 -13.92 -1.87 6.27
CA GLY A 95 -14.16 -2.58 5.03
C GLY A 95 -14.64 -4.02 5.24
N LYS A 96 -14.75 -4.76 4.14
CA LYS A 96 -15.14 -6.17 4.13
C LYS A 96 -13.97 -7.06 4.59
N TYR A 97 -12.75 -6.70 4.22
CA TYR A 97 -11.55 -7.49 4.49
C TYR A 97 -10.69 -6.89 5.62
N TYR A 98 -10.70 -5.58 5.81
CA TYR A 98 -9.87 -4.87 6.76
C TYR A 98 -10.70 -3.99 7.71
N ARG A 99 -10.41 -4.10 9.01
CA ARG A 99 -10.94 -3.25 10.08
C ARG A 99 -9.78 -2.58 10.80
N ILE A 100 -9.60 -1.28 10.56
CA ILE A 100 -8.44 -0.51 11.00
C ILE A 100 -8.89 0.83 11.60
N PRO A 101 -8.54 1.15 12.86
CA PRO A 101 -8.07 0.22 13.88
C PRO A 101 -9.14 -0.82 14.27
N PRO A 102 -8.74 -1.95 14.89
CA PRO A 102 -9.68 -2.82 15.58
C PRO A 102 -10.28 -2.10 16.80
N GLU A 103 -11.48 -2.50 17.20
CA GLU A 103 -12.17 -1.95 18.38
C GLU A 103 -11.53 -2.50 19.66
N VAL A 104 -10.45 -1.84 20.09
CA VAL A 104 -9.69 -2.22 21.29
C VAL A 104 -9.50 -1.02 22.23
N PRO A 105 -9.50 -1.23 23.55
CA PRO A 105 -9.17 -0.18 24.51
C PRO A 105 -7.68 0.13 24.44
N TYR A 106 -7.33 1.41 24.40
CA TYR A 106 -5.96 1.91 24.37
C TYR A 106 -5.84 3.15 25.29
N ARG A 107 -4.96 3.07 26.31
CA ARG A 107 -4.66 4.18 27.23
C ARG A 107 -5.89 4.91 27.82
N GLY A 108 -6.95 4.17 28.14
CA GLY A 108 -8.16 4.72 28.77
C GLY A 108 -9.21 5.27 27.80
N TYR A 109 -9.02 5.13 26.49
CA TYR A 109 -10.02 5.43 25.46
C TYR A 109 -10.14 4.28 24.45
N ALA A 110 -11.20 4.28 23.64
CA ALA A 110 -11.33 3.32 22.54
C ALA A 110 -10.55 3.83 21.32
N LEU A 111 -9.67 2.99 20.75
CA LEU A 111 -8.88 3.36 19.57
C LEU A 111 -9.81 3.54 18.36
N ARG A 112 -9.88 4.76 17.81
CA ARG A 112 -10.79 5.09 16.69
C ARG A 112 -10.08 5.33 15.37
N GLU A 113 -8.87 5.86 15.42
CA GLU A 113 -8.08 6.20 14.25
C GLU A 113 -6.61 5.89 14.51
N ILE A 114 -5.86 5.69 13.42
CA ILE A 114 -4.42 5.50 13.46
C ILE A 114 -3.75 6.36 12.40
N THR A 115 -2.47 6.66 12.61
CA THR A 115 -1.61 7.30 11.61
C THR A 115 -0.53 6.31 11.23
N LEU A 116 -0.14 6.31 9.96
CA LEU A 116 1.00 5.51 9.50
C LEU A 116 2.31 6.04 10.11
N VAL A 117 3.07 5.16 10.76
CA VAL A 117 4.37 5.50 11.36
C VAL A 117 5.40 4.44 10.96
N PRO A 118 6.50 4.81 10.27
CA PRO A 118 6.82 6.14 9.77
C PRO A 118 5.96 6.53 8.55
N ALA A 119 5.84 7.84 8.27
CA ALA A 119 5.18 8.33 7.05
C ALA A 119 6.19 8.42 5.88
N PRO A 120 5.78 8.15 4.62
CA PRO A 120 6.64 8.32 3.46
C PRO A 120 7.16 9.76 3.34
N GLN A 121 8.42 9.90 2.97
CA GLN A 121 9.07 11.19 2.78
C GLN A 121 8.57 11.87 1.50
N ARG A 122 8.35 11.10 0.43
CA ARG A 122 7.83 11.62 -0.85
C ARG A 122 6.31 11.46 -0.93
N GLN A 123 5.63 12.59 -0.97
CA GLN A 123 4.19 12.66 -1.23
C GLN A 123 3.95 13.59 -2.42
N PRO A 124 3.12 13.20 -3.40
CA PRO A 124 2.37 11.95 -3.49
C PRO A 124 3.27 10.72 -3.72
N VAL A 125 2.93 9.58 -3.10
CA VAL A 125 3.57 8.29 -3.42
C VAL A 125 3.23 7.90 -4.86
N GLU A 126 4.24 7.79 -5.70
CA GLU A 126 4.10 7.29 -7.06
C GLU A 126 3.90 5.77 -7.03
N CYS A 127 2.68 5.34 -7.36
CA CYS A 127 2.30 3.93 -7.40
C CYS A 127 2.12 3.46 -8.85
N ALA A 128 2.89 2.45 -9.26
CA ALA A 128 2.66 1.74 -10.51
C ALA A 128 1.72 0.55 -10.28
N ALA A 129 0.66 0.40 -11.09
CA ALA A 129 -0.24 -0.75 -11.01
C ALA A 129 -0.44 -1.38 -12.39
N VAL A 130 -0.37 -2.71 -12.47
CA VAL A 130 -0.60 -3.46 -13.74
C VAL A 130 -2.08 -3.62 -14.07
N THR A 131 -2.94 -3.49 -13.07
CA THR A 131 -4.38 -3.67 -13.23
C THR A 131 -5.07 -2.34 -13.01
N GLN A 132 -6.07 -2.04 -13.86
CA GLN A 132 -6.94 -0.85 -13.76
C GLN A 132 -7.81 -0.90 -12.49
N ALA A 133 -7.20 -0.99 -11.31
CA ALA A 133 -7.90 -0.70 -10.07
C ALA A 133 -8.40 0.73 -10.19
N ARG A 134 -9.72 0.90 -10.23
CA ARG A 134 -10.38 2.22 -10.18
C ARG A 134 -9.78 3.12 -9.10
N PRO A 135 -9.41 2.63 -7.88
CA PRO A 135 -8.79 3.47 -6.86
C PRO A 135 -7.44 4.08 -7.28
N VAL A 136 -6.55 3.29 -7.92
CA VAL A 136 -5.24 3.80 -8.37
C VAL A 136 -5.43 4.82 -9.50
N HIS A 137 -6.28 4.49 -10.46
CA HIS A 137 -6.53 5.35 -11.61
C HIS A 137 -7.23 6.66 -11.22
N ASP A 138 -8.21 6.63 -10.31
CA ASP A 138 -8.91 7.82 -9.82
C ASP A 138 -8.02 8.67 -8.89
N ALA A 139 -7.19 8.04 -8.05
CA ALA A 139 -6.19 8.75 -7.25
C ALA A 139 -5.16 9.45 -8.14
N GLN A 140 -4.72 8.81 -9.22
CA GLN A 140 -3.82 9.41 -10.21
C GLN A 140 -4.50 10.53 -11.02
N ARG A 141 -5.76 10.33 -11.46
CA ARG A 141 -6.53 11.34 -12.22
C ARG A 141 -6.87 12.58 -11.41
N ARG A 142 -7.35 12.42 -10.17
CA ARG A 142 -7.65 13.56 -9.28
C ARG A 142 -6.40 14.42 -9.04
N ARG A 143 -5.21 13.80 -9.04
CA ARG A 143 -3.92 14.49 -8.90
C ARG A 143 -3.46 15.20 -10.17
N GLN A 144 -3.68 14.62 -11.36
CA GLN A 144 -3.38 15.31 -12.63
C GLN A 144 -4.26 16.54 -12.88
N CYS A 145 -5.49 16.55 -12.38
CA CYS A 145 -6.41 17.69 -12.54
C CYS A 145 -6.28 18.77 -11.44
N GLY A 146 -5.63 18.50 -10.30
CA GLY A 146 -5.52 19.42 -9.17
C GLY A 146 -4.34 20.42 -9.21
N GLY A 147 -3.64 20.53 -10.34
CA GLY A 147 -2.43 21.36 -10.50
C GLY A 147 -2.56 22.52 -11.50
N ARG A 148 -3.79 22.95 -11.80
CA ARG A 148 -4.05 24.16 -12.61
C ARG A 148 -5.09 25.04 -11.91
N GLU A 149 -4.63 25.83 -10.96
CA GLU A 149 -5.18 27.16 -10.63
C GLU A 149 -4.01 28.09 -10.32
#